data_AF-E0XYY8-F1
#
_entry.id   AF-E0XYY8-F1
#
_cell.length_a   1.000
_cell.length_b   1.000
_cell.length_c   1.000
_cell.angle_alpha   90.00
_cell.angle_beta   90.00
_cell.angle_gamma   90.00
#
_symmetry.space_group_name_H-M   'P 1'
#
loop_
_entity.id
_entity.type
_entity.pdbx_description
1 polymer ?
#
loop_
_entity_poly.entity_id
_entity_poly.type
_entity_poly.pdbx_seq_one_letter_code
_entity_poly.pdbx_strand_id
1 'polypeptide(L)'
;MQTALKVRERLEKLYQKALAQEVQTYQKLLDQCQVLHESQSENRTALDTSKQHGFTMPQLQVRDRFEQRLQYLIEISETQIQQQAQMVEVKQQELIGATQKKRILEILQEKQEREEHEIEEREAGMEADEIAQNLWRRPPET
;
A
#
# COMPACT_ATOMS: atom_id res chain seq x y z
N MET A 1 26.49 2.05 -2.66
CA MET A 1 25.15 2.61 -2.38
C MET A 1 24.10 2.22 -3.44
N GLN A 2 24.36 2.43 -4.73
CA GLN A 2 23.38 2.18 -5.81
C GLN A 2 22.73 0.78 -5.83
N THR A 3 23.48 -0.30 -5.60
CA THR A 3 22.92 -1.66 -5.56
C THR A 3 21.91 -1.84 -4.42
N ALA A 4 22.17 -1.23 -3.26
CA ALA A 4 21.28 -1.30 -2.10
C ALA A 4 19.98 -0.52 -2.35
N LEU A 5 20.04 0.62 -3.03
CA LEU A 5 18.86 1.39 -3.41
C LEU A 5 17.98 0.65 -4.42
N LYS A 6 18.56 0.06 -5.47
CA LYS A 6 17.81 -0.77 -6.43
C LYS A 6 17.08 -1.94 -5.74
N VAL A 7 17.73 -2.59 -4.77
CA VAL A 7 17.09 -3.65 -3.97
C VAL A 7 15.92 -3.09 -3.15
N ARG A 8 16.07 -1.91 -2.55
CA ARG A 8 15.02 -1.26 -1.75
C ARG A 8 13.83 -0.81 -2.59
N GLU A 9 14.07 -0.25 -3.77
CA GLU A 9 13.00 0.06 -4.73
C GLU A 9 12.22 -1.18 -5.15
N ARG A 10 12.91 -2.28 -5.40
CA ARG A 10 12.25 -3.54 -5.73
C ARG A 10 11.42 -4.07 -4.57
N LEU A 11 11.92 -3.97 -3.33
CA LEU A 11 11.18 -4.35 -2.13
C LEU A 11 9.94 -3.48 -1.94
N GLU A 12 10.05 -2.16 -2.11
CA GLU A 12 8.91 -1.24 -2.05
C GLU A 12 7.81 -1.64 -3.04
N LYS A 13 8.18 -1.93 -4.30
CA LYS A 13 7.22 -2.40 -5.32
C LYS A 13 6.55 -3.73 -4.93
N LEU A 14 7.28 -4.64 -4.27
CA LEU A 14 6.70 -5.89 -3.78
C LEU A 14 5.70 -5.62 -2.65
N TYR A 15 6.00 -4.72 -1.71
CA TYR A 15 5.08 -4.33 -0.65
C TYR A 15 3.84 -3.62 -1.20
N GLN A 16 3.99 -2.73 -2.18
CA GLN A 16 2.86 -2.09 -2.87
C GLN A 16 1.96 -3.12 -3.55
N LYS A 17 2.55 -4.11 -4.23
CA LYS A 17 1.80 -5.19 -4.87
C LYS A 17 1.06 -6.05 -3.85
N ALA A 18 1.72 -6.42 -2.75
CA ALA A 18 1.10 -7.19 -1.68
C ALA A 18 -0.08 -6.43 -1.05
N LEU A 19 0.10 -5.15 -0.75
CA LEU A 19 -0.97 -4.29 -0.24
C LEU A 19 -2.15 -4.21 -1.22
N ALA A 20 -1.88 -4.04 -2.52
CA ALA A 20 -2.94 -3.98 -3.54
C ALA A 20 -3.74 -5.30 -3.61
N GLN A 21 -3.09 -6.45 -3.43
CA GLN A 21 -3.77 -7.75 -3.37
C GLN A 21 -4.70 -7.83 -2.15
N GLU A 22 -4.22 -7.42 -0.96
CA GLU A 22 -5.02 -7.44 0.26
C GLU A 22 -6.19 -6.44 0.23
N VAL A 23 -6.03 -5.30 -0.41
CA VAL A 23 -7.12 -4.32 -0.62
C VAL A 23 -8.15 -4.88 -1.60
N GLN A 24 -7.71 -5.59 -2.66
CA GLN A 24 -8.63 -6.22 -3.60
C GLN A 24 -9.46 -7.32 -2.94
N THR A 25 -8.86 -8.16 -2.08
CA THR A 25 -9.59 -9.18 -1.33
C THR A 25 -10.55 -8.55 -0.33
N TYR A 26 -10.14 -7.48 0.37
CA TYR A 26 -11.01 -6.71 1.25
C TYR A 26 -12.25 -6.17 0.52
N GLN A 27 -12.07 -5.56 -0.65
CA GLN A 27 -13.19 -5.05 -1.43
C GLN A 27 -14.15 -6.16 -1.87
N LYS A 28 -13.63 -7.30 -2.31
CA LYS A 28 -14.47 -8.46 -2.67
C LYS A 28 -15.31 -8.96 -1.49
N LEU A 29 -14.76 -8.96 -0.27
CA LEU A 29 -15.52 -9.34 0.92
C LEU A 29 -16.61 -8.33 1.25
N LEU A 30 -16.34 -7.03 1.11
CA LEU A 30 -17.35 -5.98 1.25
C LEU A 30 -18.50 -6.17 0.24
N ASP A 31 -18.16 -6.40 -1.04
CA ASP A 31 -19.15 -6.61 -2.09
C ASP A 31 -20.01 -7.84 -1.80
N GLN A 32 -19.40 -8.94 -1.32
CA GLN A 32 -20.13 -10.15 -0.92
C GLN A 32 -21.07 -9.90 0.25
N CYS A 33 -20.62 -9.16 1.27
CA CYS A 33 -21.43 -8.82 2.44
C CYS A 33 -22.61 -7.93 2.05
N GLN A 34 -22.40 -7.00 1.11
CA GLN A 34 -23.46 -6.16 0.59
C GLN A 34 -24.56 -6.99 -0.09
N VAL A 35 -24.18 -7.96 -0.94
CA VAL A 35 -25.15 -8.87 -1.59
C VAL A 35 -25.94 -9.68 -0.56
N LEU A 36 -25.31 -10.11 0.54
CA LEU A 36 -26.01 -10.81 1.62
C LEU A 36 -27.03 -9.92 2.32
N HIS A 37 -26.68 -8.67 2.61
CA HIS A 37 -27.62 -7.70 3.20
C HIS A 37 -28.78 -7.36 2.24
N GLU A 38 -28.49 -7.21 0.95
CA GLU A 38 -29.52 -7.00 -0.07
C GLU A 38 -30.48 -8.20 -0.10
N SER A 39 -29.97 -9.43 -0.11
CA SER A 39 -30.79 -10.65 -0.02
C SER A 39 -31.61 -10.72 1.27
N GLN A 40 -31.08 -10.24 2.40
CA GLN A 40 -31.81 -10.14 3.67
C GLN A 40 -33.00 -9.18 3.54
N SER A 41 -32.77 -8.01 2.95
CA SER A 41 -33.77 -6.97 2.74
C SER A 41 -34.88 -7.44 1.78
N GLU A 42 -34.49 -8.05 0.66
CA GLU A 42 -35.40 -8.65 -0.31
C GLU A 42 -36.25 -9.75 0.32
N ASN A 43 -35.63 -10.65 1.09
CA ASN A 43 -36.37 -11.69 1.80
C ASN A 43 -37.37 -11.06 2.76
N ARG A 44 -36.99 -10.04 3.54
CA ARG A 44 -37.86 -9.35 4.50
C ARG A 44 -39.05 -8.67 3.81
N THR A 45 -38.83 -7.95 2.71
CA THR A 45 -39.92 -7.34 1.94
C THR A 45 -40.86 -8.40 1.33
N ALA A 46 -40.32 -9.53 0.86
CA ALA A 46 -41.12 -10.67 0.42
C ALA A 46 -41.95 -11.31 1.55
N LEU A 47 -41.51 -11.22 2.82
CA LEU A 47 -42.32 -11.63 3.97
C LEU A 47 -43.57 -10.78 4.08
N ASP A 48 -43.36 -9.46 4.04
CA ASP A 48 -44.39 -8.50 4.36
C ASP A 48 -45.47 -8.49 3.26
N THR A 49 -45.08 -8.71 2.00
CA THR A 49 -46.03 -8.91 0.90
C THR A 49 -46.78 -10.25 1.01
N SER A 50 -46.09 -11.33 1.34
CA SER A 50 -46.72 -12.65 1.43
C SER A 50 -47.60 -12.79 2.69
N LYS A 51 -47.36 -12.04 3.77
CA LYS A 51 -48.27 -11.95 4.94
C LYS A 51 -49.66 -11.49 4.54
N GLN A 52 -49.78 -10.67 3.49
CA GLN A 52 -51.06 -10.17 2.97
C GLN A 52 -51.87 -11.26 2.26
N HIS A 53 -51.22 -12.34 1.82
CA HIS A 53 -51.83 -13.42 1.02
C HIS A 53 -52.05 -14.72 1.82
N GLY A 54 -51.65 -14.73 3.09
CA GLY A 54 -51.72 -15.90 3.98
C GLY A 54 -50.53 -16.85 3.82
N PHE A 55 -50.18 -17.55 4.90
CA PHE A 55 -49.05 -18.49 4.94
C PHE A 55 -49.45 -19.86 5.46
N THR A 56 -48.80 -20.90 4.94
CA THR A 56 -48.85 -22.23 5.55
C THR A 56 -47.71 -22.37 6.56
N MET A 57 -47.95 -22.99 7.73
CA MET A 57 -46.94 -23.19 8.79
C MET A 57 -45.57 -23.72 8.31
N PRO A 58 -45.48 -24.68 7.37
CA PRO A 58 -44.19 -25.15 6.85
C PRO A 58 -43.41 -24.09 6.07
N GLN A 59 -44.10 -23.16 5.39
CA GLN A 59 -43.45 -22.07 4.64
C GLN A 59 -42.77 -21.07 5.59
N LEU A 60 -43.38 -20.78 6.72
CA LEU A 60 -42.79 -19.94 7.77
C LEU A 60 -41.54 -20.61 8.37
N GLN A 61 -41.60 -21.90 8.69
CA GLN A 61 -40.45 -22.63 9.27
C GLN A 61 -39.24 -22.70 8.34
N VAL A 62 -39.45 -22.98 7.04
CA VAL A 62 -38.37 -23.01 6.06
C VAL A 62 -37.70 -21.64 5.95
N ARG A 63 -38.52 -20.59 5.99
CA ARG A 63 -38.09 -19.21 5.81
C ARG A 63 -37.37 -18.66 7.05
N ASP A 64 -37.81 -19.00 8.27
CA ASP A 64 -37.10 -18.69 9.51
C ASP A 64 -35.69 -19.31 9.52
N ARG A 65 -35.59 -20.58 9.10
CA ARG A 65 -34.28 -21.26 8.98
C ARG A 65 -33.38 -20.60 7.94
N PHE A 66 -33.95 -20.14 6.83
CA PHE A 66 -33.20 -19.39 5.82
C PHE A 66 -32.67 -18.07 6.37
N GLU A 67 -33.50 -17.32 7.11
CA GLU A 67 -33.10 -16.05 7.73
C GLU A 67 -32.00 -16.23 8.79
N GLN A 68 -32.12 -17.24 9.65
CA GLN A 68 -31.07 -17.60 10.61
C GLN A 68 -29.75 -17.94 9.92
N ARG A 69 -29.81 -18.71 8.83
CA ARG A 69 -28.62 -19.07 8.05
C ARG A 69 -28.00 -17.85 7.37
N LEU A 70 -28.82 -16.94 6.85
CA LEU A 70 -28.35 -15.73 6.22
C LEU A 70 -27.66 -14.80 7.23
N GLN A 71 -28.26 -14.64 8.42
CA GLN A 71 -27.68 -13.87 9.52
C GLN A 71 -26.32 -14.45 9.95
N TYR A 72 -26.22 -15.77 10.10
CA TYR A 72 -24.95 -16.44 10.39
C TYR A 72 -23.87 -16.18 9.33
N LEU A 73 -24.25 -16.19 8.04
CA LEU A 73 -23.32 -15.90 6.95
C LEU A 73 -22.86 -14.43 6.95
N ILE A 74 -23.74 -13.50 7.29
CA ILE A 74 -23.40 -12.08 7.45
C ILE A 74 -22.39 -11.91 8.58
N GLU A 75 -22.63 -12.50 9.75
CA GLU A 75 -21.71 -12.41 10.90
C GLU A 75 -20.32 -12.99 10.58
N ILE A 76 -20.27 -14.12 9.87
CA ILE A 76 -19.00 -14.66 9.38
C ILE A 76 -18.32 -13.70 8.41
N SER A 77 -19.07 -13.13 7.47
CA SER A 77 -18.52 -12.19 6.49
C SER A 77 -17.97 -10.93 7.18
N GLU A 78 -18.69 -10.38 8.15
CA GLU A 78 -18.25 -9.21 8.93
C GLU A 78 -16.98 -9.50 9.71
N THR A 79 -16.88 -10.66 10.37
CA THR A 79 -15.65 -11.06 11.08
C THR A 79 -14.47 -11.25 10.13
N GLN A 80 -14.68 -11.82 8.93
CA GLN A 80 -13.66 -11.92 7.90
C GLN A 80 -13.21 -10.54 7.38
N ILE A 81 -14.14 -9.62 7.19
CA ILE A 81 -13.84 -8.23 6.78
C ILE A 81 -12.98 -7.54 7.83
N GLN A 82 -13.31 -7.69 9.13
CA GLN A 82 -12.51 -7.11 10.21
C GLN A 82 -11.08 -7.68 10.25
N GLN A 83 -10.93 -9.00 10.12
CA GLN A 83 -9.61 -9.64 10.05
C GLN A 83 -8.81 -9.15 8.83
N GLN A 84 -9.47 -9.03 7.69
CA GLN A 84 -8.86 -8.54 6.46
C GLN A 84 -8.45 -7.07 6.56
N ALA A 85 -9.24 -6.22 7.24
CA ALA A 85 -8.90 -4.83 7.51
C ALA A 85 -7.61 -4.71 8.32
N GLN A 86 -7.47 -5.51 9.39
CA GLN A 86 -6.24 -5.56 10.19
C GLN A 86 -5.03 -5.98 9.36
N MET A 87 -5.19 -6.97 8.47
CA MET A 87 -4.13 -7.39 7.56
C MET A 87 -3.69 -6.28 6.60
N VAL A 88 -4.65 -5.53 6.05
CA VAL A 88 -4.37 -4.36 5.21
C VAL A 88 -3.59 -3.30 5.99
N GLU A 89 -3.98 -2.99 7.23
CA GLU A 89 -3.27 -2.02 8.08
C GLU A 89 -1.82 -2.45 8.34
N VAL A 90 -1.58 -3.72 8.67
CA VAL A 90 -0.23 -4.25 8.87
C VAL A 90 0.61 -4.09 7.60
N LYS A 91 0.04 -4.39 6.42
CA LYS A 91 0.73 -4.23 5.14
C LYS A 91 1.02 -2.77 4.78
N GLN A 92 0.13 -1.85 5.16
CA GLN A 92 0.39 -0.41 5.02
C GLN A 92 1.57 0.03 5.89
N GLN A 93 1.63 -0.42 7.15
CA GLN A 93 2.74 -0.12 8.04
C GLN A 93 4.07 -0.69 7.53
N GLU A 94 4.08 -1.93 7.01
CA GLU A 94 5.25 -2.53 6.37
C GLU A 94 5.75 -1.68 5.18
N LEU A 95 4.82 -1.21 4.33
CA LEU A 95 5.15 -0.35 3.19
C LEU A 95 5.74 0.99 3.66
N ILE A 96 5.13 1.65 4.66
CA ILE A 96 5.64 2.90 5.23
C ILE A 96 7.05 2.70 5.81
N GLY A 97 7.30 1.59 6.51
CA GLY A 97 8.62 1.28 7.02
C GLY A 97 9.65 1.05 5.89
N ALA A 98 9.23 0.45 4.78
CA ALA A 98 10.10 0.26 3.61
C ALA A 98 10.42 1.58 2.89
N THR A 99 9.44 2.46 2.69
CA THR A 99 9.63 3.77 2.04
C THR A 99 10.53 4.68 2.87
N GLN A 100 10.37 4.71 4.19
CA GLN A 100 11.26 5.46 5.08
C GLN A 100 12.72 4.99 4.98
N LYS A 101 12.96 3.66 5.00
CA LYS A 101 14.31 3.11 4.86
C LYS A 101 14.95 3.45 3.52
N LYS A 102 14.17 3.44 2.43
CA LYS A 102 14.64 3.88 1.12
C LYS A 102 15.00 5.37 1.13
N ARG A 103 14.12 6.22 1.68
CA ARG A 103 14.34 7.66 1.76
C ARG A 103 15.61 8.03 2.53
N ILE A 104 15.91 7.32 3.61
CA ILE A 104 17.16 7.50 4.37
C ILE A 104 18.38 7.18 3.49
N LEU A 105 18.32 6.10 2.72
CA LEU A 105 19.42 5.72 1.82
C LEU A 105 19.61 6.71 0.67
N GLU A 106 18.54 7.26 0.13
CA GLU A 106 18.60 8.33 -0.88
C GLU A 106 19.30 9.57 -0.33
N ILE A 107 18.92 10.01 0.88
CA ILE A 107 19.56 11.16 1.55
C ILE A 107 21.05 10.91 1.78
N LEU A 108 21.42 9.70 2.19
CA LEU A 108 22.83 9.33 2.39
C LEU A 108 23.61 9.34 1.07
N GLN A 109 23.01 8.88 -0.04
CA GLN A 109 23.63 8.95 -1.35
C GLN A 109 23.79 10.41 -1.82
N GLU A 110 22.73 11.23 -1.71
CA GLU A 110 22.79 12.65 -2.08
C GLU A 110 23.87 13.40 -1.28
N LYS A 111 24.02 13.07 0.01
CA LYS A 111 25.06 13.66 0.85
C LYS A 111 26.46 13.26 0.36
N GLN A 112 26.66 11.98 0.05
CA GLN A 112 27.93 11.49 -0.46
C GLN A 112 28.29 12.17 -1.80
N GLU A 113 27.34 12.28 -2.72
CA GLU A 113 27.54 12.94 -4.02
C GLU A 113 27.90 14.43 -3.86
N ARG A 114 27.30 15.12 -2.88
CA ARG A 114 27.70 16.52 -2.57
C ARG A 114 29.11 16.61 -2.02
N GLU A 115 29.50 15.72 -1.12
CA GLU A 115 30.86 15.69 -0.57
C GLU A 115 31.90 15.42 -1.67
N GLU A 116 31.61 14.49 -2.58
CA GLU A 116 32.45 14.20 -3.75
C GLU A 116 32.59 15.43 -4.66
N HIS A 117 31.47 16.10 -4.99
CA HIS A 117 31.47 17.31 -5.81
C HIS A 117 32.24 18.48 -5.17
N GLU A 118 32.11 18.68 -3.85
CA GLU A 118 32.88 19.71 -3.12
C GLU A 118 34.38 19.43 -3.14
N ILE A 119 34.80 18.16 -3.12
CA ILE A 119 36.21 17.77 -3.22
C ILE A 119 36.71 18.04 -4.64
N GLU A 120 35.97 17.62 -5.66
CA GLU A 120 36.30 17.86 -7.08
C GLU A 120 36.43 19.36 -7.38
N GLU A 121 35.52 20.20 -6.88
CA GLU A 121 35.61 21.66 -7.03
C GLU A 121 36.85 22.25 -6.35
N ARG A 122 37.22 21.74 -5.16
CA ARG A 122 38.44 22.18 -4.47
C ARG A 122 39.70 21.77 -5.23
N GLU A 123 39.74 20.54 -5.73
CA GLU A 123 40.86 20.05 -6.55
C GLU A 123 41.00 20.87 -7.84
N ALA A 124 39.91 21.10 -8.57
CA ALA A 124 39.91 21.95 -9.77
C ALA A 124 40.35 23.39 -9.46
N GLY A 125 39.97 23.94 -8.31
CA GLY A 125 40.44 25.24 -7.84
C GLY A 125 41.94 25.29 -7.57
N MET A 126 42.48 24.27 -6.90
CA MET A 126 43.92 24.14 -6.66
C MET A 126 44.69 23.99 -7.97
N GLU A 127 44.21 23.17 -8.91
CA GLU A 127 44.81 23.01 -10.24
C GLU A 127 44.82 24.33 -11.03
N ALA A 128 43.72 25.08 -11.00
CA ALA A 128 43.63 26.38 -11.66
C ALA A 128 44.62 27.40 -11.05
N ASP A 129 44.76 27.41 -9.72
CA ASP A 129 45.72 28.27 -9.02
C ASP A 129 47.17 27.87 -9.35
N GLU A 130 47.48 26.57 -9.44
CA GLU A 130 48.80 26.08 -9.86
C GLU A 130 49.12 26.46 -11.30
N ILE A 131 48.16 26.30 -12.23
CA ILE A 131 48.32 26.71 -13.63
C ILE A 131 48.58 28.21 -13.71
N ALA A 132 47.80 29.02 -12.98
CA ALA A 132 48.01 30.46 -12.92
C ALA A 132 49.43 30.78 -12.41
N GLN A 133 49.84 30.24 -11.26
CA GLN A 133 51.17 30.48 -10.69
C GLN A 133 52.30 30.08 -11.66
N ASN A 134 52.16 28.97 -12.38
CA ASN A 134 53.14 28.53 -13.38
C ASN A 134 53.19 29.48 -14.59
N LEU A 135 52.05 30.00 -15.04
CA LEU A 135 51.99 31.02 -16.10
C LEU A 135 52.64 32.34 -15.66
N TRP A 136 52.44 32.76 -14.40
CA TRP A 136 53.09 33.96 -13.84
C TRP A 136 54.61 33.79 -13.65
N ARG A 137 55.09 32.58 -13.36
CA ARG A 137 56.53 32.29 -13.15
C ARG A 137 57.32 32.11 -14.45
N ARG A 138 56.65 31.93 -15.60
CA ARG A 138 57.30 31.75 -16.89
C ARG A 138 57.54 33.14 -17.52
N PRO A 139 58.78 33.65 -17.63
CA PRO A 139 59.03 34.92 -18.30
C PRO A 139 58.63 34.81 -19.78
N PRO A 140 58.20 35.91 -20.42
CA PRO A 140 57.94 35.90 -21.86
C PRO A 140 59.22 35.46 -22.58
N GLU A 141 59.12 34.39 -23.37
CA GLU A 141 60.17 33.98 -24.29
C GLU A 141 60.32 35.12 -25.32
N THR A 142 61.35 35.97 -25.13
CA THR A 142 61.78 37.02 -26.08
C THR A 142 62.66 36.44 -27.18
#